data_AF-A0A4P5SXK4-F1
#
_entry.id   AF-A0A4P5SXK4-F1
#
_cell.length_a   1.000
_cell.length_b   1.000
_cell.length_c   1.000
_cell.angle_alpha   90.00
_cell.angle_beta   90.00
_cell.angle_gamma   90.00
#
_symmetry.space_group_name_H-M   'P 1'
#
loop_
_entity.id
_entity.type
_entity.pdbx_description
1 polymer ?
#
loop_
_entity_poly.entity_id
_entity_poly.type
_entity_poly.pdbx_seq_one_letter_code
_entity_poly.pdbx_strand_id
1 'polypeptide(L)'
;MAATEGSGDYTVGVKMAGPDPYGYFYVLDVQRGQWSTDRRNRVIREAAERDGEACWIRGAQDPGSAGVDSARAFRHLLAGYSVQTERVSGAKEVRADPLSSRINSGDVRLVRGGWNRDFIEEFRAFPRGRHDDQIDAAADAFTVLARRTQIRVGRVAI
;
A
#
# COMPACT_ATOMS: atom_id res chain seq x y z
N MET A 1 -19.32 -11.82 -1.98
CA MET A 1 -19.59 -10.86 -3.06
C MET A 1 -18.81 -11.33 -4.28
N ALA A 2 -19.48 -11.53 -5.43
CA ALA A 2 -18.81 -11.93 -6.66
C ALA A 2 -18.01 -10.74 -7.20
N ALA A 3 -16.68 -10.85 -7.24
CA ALA A 3 -15.82 -9.85 -7.86
C ALA A 3 -15.92 -10.01 -9.38
N THR A 4 -16.76 -9.19 -10.02
CA THR A 4 -16.89 -9.14 -11.47
C THR A 4 -15.68 -8.43 -12.07
N GLU A 5 -15.03 -9.07 -13.04
CA GLU A 5 -13.90 -8.48 -13.76
C GLU A 5 -14.33 -7.20 -14.50
N GLY A 6 -13.61 -6.10 -14.31
CA GLY A 6 -13.88 -4.82 -14.96
C GLY A 6 -14.98 -3.93 -14.34
N SER A 7 -15.63 -4.34 -13.25
CA SER A 7 -16.65 -3.50 -12.57
C SER A 7 -16.53 -3.42 -11.03
N GLY A 8 -15.56 -4.12 -10.43
CA GLY A 8 -15.28 -4.04 -8.99
C GLY A 8 -14.33 -2.90 -8.61
N ASP A 9 -14.09 -2.73 -7.31
CA ASP A 9 -13.05 -1.81 -6.83
C ASP A 9 -11.65 -2.24 -7.31
N TYR A 10 -10.74 -1.28 -7.47
CA TYR A 10 -9.39 -1.60 -7.90
C TYR A 10 -8.64 -2.35 -6.80
N THR A 11 -7.96 -3.42 -7.17
CA THR A 11 -6.88 -3.96 -6.34
C THR A 11 -5.60 -3.24 -6.73
N VAL A 12 -4.92 -2.68 -5.73
CA VAL A 12 -3.62 -2.04 -5.92
C VAL A 12 -2.57 -2.64 -4.98
N GLY A 13 -1.40 -2.95 -5.52
CA GLY A 13 -0.18 -3.22 -4.78
C GLY A 13 0.86 -2.15 -5.09
N VAL A 14 1.42 -1.53 -4.05
CA VAL A 14 2.51 -0.55 -4.18
C VAL A 14 3.74 -1.09 -3.45
N LYS A 15 4.85 -1.25 -4.19
CA LYS A 15 6.14 -1.61 -3.61
C LYS A 15 6.93 -0.36 -3.30
N MET A 16 7.33 -0.19 -2.04
CA MET A 16 8.19 0.91 -1.60
C MET A 16 9.47 0.43 -0.93
N ALA A 17 10.51 1.25 -0.99
CA ALA A 17 11.74 1.08 -0.22
C ALA A 17 12.16 2.41 0.42
N GLY A 18 12.95 2.31 1.49
CA GLY A 18 13.52 3.45 2.21
C GLY A 18 13.22 3.42 3.72
N PRO A 19 13.59 4.50 4.44
CA PRO A 19 14.42 5.59 3.94
C PRO A 19 15.83 5.09 3.59
N ASP A 20 16.43 5.65 2.55
CA ASP A 20 17.88 5.52 2.33
C ASP A 20 18.67 6.35 3.37
N PRO A 21 20.02 6.30 3.39
CA PRO A 21 20.81 7.11 4.32
C PRO A 21 20.61 8.63 4.20
N TYR A 22 20.01 9.12 3.12
CA TYR A 22 19.70 10.54 2.90
C TYR A 22 18.24 10.88 3.23
N GLY A 23 17.43 9.90 3.64
CA GLY A 23 16.02 10.09 4.00
C GLY A 23 15.03 9.96 2.85
N TYR A 24 15.48 9.51 1.66
CA TYR A 24 14.63 9.33 0.49
C TYR A 24 13.85 8.02 0.54
N PHE A 25 12.61 8.07 0.07
CA PHE A 25 11.75 6.93 -0.16
C PHE A 25 11.54 6.71 -1.66
N TYR A 26 11.38 5.46 -2.06
CA TYR A 26 11.29 5.06 -3.46
C TYR A 26 10.05 4.22 -3.67
N VAL A 27 9.18 4.64 -4.59
CA VAL A 27 8.15 3.77 -5.16
C VAL A 27 8.79 2.99 -6.30
N LEU A 28 8.87 1.66 -6.12
CA LEU A 28 9.61 0.77 -7.01
C LEU A 28 8.73 0.16 -8.08
N ASP A 29 7.49 -0.20 -7.72
CA ASP A 29 6.53 -0.84 -8.61
C ASP A 29 5.10 -0.55 -8.14
N VAL A 30 4.18 -0.46 -9.10
CA VAL A 30 2.74 -0.33 -8.83
C VAL A 30 1.98 -1.28 -9.74
N GLN A 31 1.20 -2.17 -9.14
CA GLN A 31 0.31 -3.08 -9.85
C GLN A 31 -1.13 -2.72 -9.51
N ARG A 32 -1.93 -2.45 -10.55
CA ARG A 32 -3.32 -1.99 -10.41
C ARG A 32 -4.22 -2.72 -11.41
N GLY A 33 -5.37 -3.19 -10.94
CA GLY A 33 -6.37 -3.77 -11.81
C GLY A 33 -7.66 -4.15 -11.11
N GLN A 34 -8.71 -4.37 -11.90
CA GLN A 34 -10.00 -4.89 -11.45
C GLN A 34 -10.08 -6.36 -11.86
N TRP A 35 -9.71 -7.23 -10.93
CA TRP A 35 -9.60 -8.66 -11.20
C TRP A 35 -10.68 -9.46 -10.46
N SER A 36 -11.05 -10.60 -11.02
CA SER A 36 -11.76 -11.64 -10.28
C SER A 36 -10.93 -12.09 -9.07
N THR A 37 -11.58 -12.67 -8.06
CA THR A 37 -10.90 -13.11 -6.82
C THR A 37 -9.71 -14.04 -7.11
N ASP A 38 -9.86 -14.99 -8.04
CA ASP A 38 -8.80 -15.95 -8.37
C ASP A 38 -7.62 -15.27 -9.07
N ARG A 39 -7.90 -14.39 -10.04
CA ARG A 39 -6.86 -13.64 -10.75
C ARG A 39 -6.15 -12.67 -9.82
N ARG A 40 -6.88 -11.97 -8.95
CA ARG A 40 -6.33 -11.09 -7.92
C ARG A 40 -5.36 -11.84 -7.01
N ASN A 41 -5.78 -12.99 -6.48
CA ASN A 41 -4.95 -13.78 -5.57
C ASN A 41 -3.67 -14.28 -6.28
N ARG A 42 -3.76 -14.64 -7.56
CA ARG A 42 -2.59 -14.99 -8.37
C ARG A 42 -1.63 -13.83 -8.52
N VAL A 43 -2.13 -12.64 -8.89
CA VAL A 43 -1.30 -11.43 -9.03
C VAL A 43 -0.61 -11.07 -7.71
N ILE A 44 -1.33 -11.14 -6.59
CA ILE A 44 -0.75 -10.91 -5.25
C ILE A 44 0.39 -11.89 -4.96
N ARG A 45 0.20 -13.18 -5.26
CA ARG A 45 1.21 -14.21 -5.05
C ARG A 45 2.44 -13.99 -5.93
N GLU A 46 2.24 -13.71 -7.22
CA GLU A 46 3.31 -13.44 -8.20
C GLU A 46 4.12 -12.19 -7.81
N ALA A 47 3.46 -11.15 -7.30
CA ALA A 47 4.12 -9.96 -6.77
C ALA A 47 5.02 -10.31 -5.57
N ALA A 48 4.49 -11.07 -4.60
CA ALA A 48 5.28 -11.52 -3.45
C ALA A 48 6.49 -12.38 -3.85
N GLU A 49 6.34 -13.26 -4.84
CA GLU A 49 7.44 -14.07 -5.38
C GLU A 49 8.53 -13.22 -6.01
N ARG A 50 8.14 -12.23 -6.83
CA ARG A 50 9.07 -11.29 -7.45
C ARG A 50 9.79 -10.40 -6.43
N ASP A 51 9.08 -10.02 -5.37
CA ASP A 51 9.58 -9.12 -4.35
C ASP A 51 10.51 -9.80 -3.34
N GLY A 52 10.36 -11.11 -3.18
CA GLY A 52 11.18 -11.94 -2.31
C GLY A 52 10.76 -11.89 -0.84
N GLU A 53 11.28 -12.84 -0.05
CA GLU A 53 10.88 -13.06 1.35
C GLU A 53 11.23 -11.89 2.29
N ALA A 54 12.24 -11.10 1.95
CA ALA A 54 12.63 -9.92 2.71
C ALA A 54 11.63 -8.76 2.56
N CYS A 55 10.73 -8.82 1.57
CA CYS A 55 9.69 -7.82 1.39
C CYS A 55 8.59 -8.01 2.43
N TRP A 56 8.30 -6.96 3.18
CA TRP A 56 7.22 -6.96 4.16
C TRP A 56 5.92 -6.59 3.45
N ILE A 57 4.93 -7.47 3.56
CA ILE A 57 3.65 -7.32 2.88
C ILE A 57 2.60 -6.90 3.90
N ARG A 58 1.89 -5.81 3.61
CA ARG A 58 0.79 -5.31 4.42
C ARG A 58 -0.52 -5.43 3.65
N GLY A 59 -1.52 -6.03 4.29
CA GLY A 59 -2.91 -6.04 3.82
C GLY A 59 -3.80 -5.19 4.71
N ALA A 60 -4.80 -4.54 4.11
CA ALA A 60 -5.87 -3.87 4.82
C ALA A 60 -6.90 -4.89 5.33
N GLN A 61 -7.45 -4.65 6.52
CA GLN A 61 -8.59 -5.38 7.07
C GLN A 61 -9.76 -4.42 7.31
N ASP A 62 -10.87 -4.66 6.61
CA ASP A 62 -12.12 -3.94 6.86
C ASP A 62 -12.71 -4.29 8.24
N PRO A 63 -13.42 -3.35 8.90
CA PRO A 63 -13.92 -3.54 10.26
C PRO A 63 -15.03 -4.60 10.39
N GLY A 64 -15.68 -5.00 9.30
CA GLY A 64 -16.75 -6.00 9.29
C GLY A 64 -16.25 -7.45 9.33
N SER A 65 -17.15 -8.40 9.59
CA SER A 65 -16.84 -9.85 9.61
C SER A 65 -16.23 -10.33 8.29
N ALA A 66 -16.77 -9.87 7.15
CA ALA A 66 -16.21 -10.15 5.84
C ALA A 66 -14.74 -9.67 5.68
N GLY A 67 -14.37 -8.57 6.35
CA GLY A 67 -13.00 -8.06 6.37
C GLY A 67 -12.06 -8.97 7.15
N VAL A 68 -12.52 -9.53 8.28
CA VAL A 68 -11.76 -10.51 9.08
C VAL A 68 -11.45 -11.76 8.26
N ASP A 69 -12.44 -12.29 7.54
CA ASP A 69 -12.27 -13.48 6.70
C ASP A 69 -11.35 -13.19 5.50
N SER A 70 -11.50 -12.03 4.86
CA SER A 70 -10.62 -11.58 3.77
C SER A 70 -9.17 -11.45 4.24
N ALA A 71 -8.93 -10.83 5.41
CA ALA A 71 -7.61 -10.70 6.01
C ALA A 71 -7.00 -12.06 6.36
N ARG A 72 -7.80 -13.00 6.87
CA ARG A 72 -7.34 -14.37 7.13
C ARG A 72 -6.94 -15.08 5.84
N ALA A 73 -7.77 -15.00 4.80
CA ALA A 73 -7.48 -15.59 3.49
C ALA A 73 -6.21 -14.99 2.87
N PHE A 74 -6.01 -13.67 2.99
CA PHE A 74 -4.81 -12.98 2.52
C PHE A 74 -3.53 -13.50 3.20
N ARG A 75 -3.56 -13.68 4.53
CA ARG A 75 -2.41 -14.26 5.27
C ARG A 75 -2.14 -15.71 4.87
N HIS A 76 -3.18 -16.51 4.62
CA HIS A 76 -3.00 -17.90 4.17
C HIS A 76 -2.42 -17.97 2.75
N LEU A 77 -2.87 -17.11 1.84
CA LEU A 77 -2.39 -17.03 0.47
C LEU A 77 -0.86 -16.78 0.40
N LEU A 78 -0.34 -16.02 1.36
CA LEU A 78 1.05 -15.60 1.43
C LEU A 78 1.83 -16.30 2.55
N ALA A 79 1.43 -17.53 2.90
CA ALA A 79 2.20 -18.34 3.83
C ALA A 79 3.65 -18.50 3.35
N GLY A 80 4.61 -18.25 4.24
CA GLY A 80 6.05 -18.21 3.93
C GLY A 80 6.61 -16.80 3.70
N TYR A 81 5.77 -15.77 3.61
CA TYR A 81 6.21 -14.36 3.50
C TYR A 81 5.96 -13.60 4.81
N SER A 82 6.70 -12.50 4.98
CA SER A 82 6.49 -11.59 6.10
C SER A 82 5.22 -10.75 5.89
N VAL A 83 4.06 -11.29 6.28
CA VAL A 83 2.75 -10.68 6.03
C VAL A 83 2.08 -10.20 7.31
N GLN A 84 1.53 -8.99 7.28
CA GLN A 84 0.72 -8.41 8.34
C GLN A 84 -0.59 -7.84 7.77
N THR A 85 -1.67 -7.98 8.53
CA THR A 85 -2.95 -7.32 8.23
C THR A 85 -3.27 -6.31 9.33
N GLU A 86 -3.67 -5.10 8.98
CA GLU A 86 -4.05 -4.07 9.95
C GLU A 86 -5.48 -3.59 9.71
N ARG A 87 -6.23 -3.41 10.80
CA ARG A 87 -7.59 -2.87 10.72
C ARG A 87 -7.52 -1.42 10.28
N VAL A 88 -8.19 -1.13 9.17
CA VAL A 88 -8.25 0.24 8.64
C VAL A 88 -9.14 1.08 9.55
N SER A 89 -8.63 2.23 9.98
CA SER A 89 -9.36 3.20 10.81
C SER A 89 -8.97 4.63 10.44
N GLY A 90 -9.83 5.59 10.81
CA GLY A 90 -9.66 7.00 10.44
C GLY A 90 -9.97 7.31 8.98
N ALA A 91 -10.07 8.61 8.69
CA ALA A 91 -10.30 9.13 7.34
C ALA A 91 -9.07 8.90 6.45
N LYS A 92 -9.29 8.62 5.17
CA LYS A 92 -8.22 8.27 4.22
C LYS A 92 -7.22 9.41 4.06
N GLU A 93 -7.71 10.64 4.03
CA GLU A 93 -6.93 11.88 3.94
C GLU A 93 -5.95 12.00 5.12
N VAL A 94 -6.40 11.65 6.33
CA VAL A 94 -5.56 11.68 7.53
C VAL A 94 -4.48 10.61 7.47
N ARG A 95 -4.78 9.42 6.90
CA ARG A 95 -3.77 8.37 6.72
C ARG A 95 -2.75 8.71 5.63
N ALA A 96 -3.16 9.43 4.60
CA ALA A 96 -2.30 9.85 3.49
C ALA A 96 -1.44 11.09 3.82
N ASP A 97 -1.78 11.84 4.87
CA ASP A 97 -1.09 13.07 5.26
C ASP A 97 0.42 12.90 5.49
N PRO A 98 0.92 11.86 6.22
CA PRO A 98 2.35 11.65 6.40
C PRO A 98 3.10 11.43 5.09
N LEU A 99 2.52 10.67 4.16
CA LEU A 99 3.10 10.46 2.83
C LEU A 99 3.10 11.76 2.03
N SER A 100 1.99 12.50 2.05
CA SER A 100 1.83 13.77 1.34
C SER A 100 2.87 14.79 1.79
N SER A 101 3.15 14.86 3.09
CA SER A 101 4.22 15.70 3.64
C SER A 101 5.59 15.38 3.05
N ARG A 102 5.97 14.09 2.97
CA ARG A 102 7.25 13.66 2.36
C ARG A 102 7.32 13.93 0.86
N ILE A 103 6.21 13.76 0.13
CA ILE A 103 6.14 14.10 -1.29
C ILE A 103 6.38 15.60 -1.48
N ASN A 104 5.72 16.45 -0.69
CA ASN A 104 5.84 17.91 -0.77
C ASN A 104 7.24 18.41 -0.39
N SER A 105 7.96 17.69 0.48
CA SER A 105 9.37 17.97 0.79
C SER A 105 10.35 17.47 -0.30
N GLY A 106 9.89 16.76 -1.32
CA GLY A 106 10.75 16.21 -2.37
C GLY A 106 11.47 14.92 -1.97
N ASP A 107 11.02 14.25 -0.91
CA ASP A 107 11.69 13.09 -0.32
C ASP A 107 11.22 11.75 -0.90
N VAL A 108 10.22 11.77 -1.78
CA VAL A 108 9.68 10.57 -2.44
C VAL A 108 10.02 10.57 -3.92
N ARG A 109 10.59 9.46 -4.40
CA ARG A 109 11.03 9.26 -5.78
C ARG A 109 10.30 8.10 -6.41
N LEU A 110 10.03 8.20 -7.71
CA LEU A 110 9.44 7.12 -8.48
C LEU A 110 10.52 6.48 -9.37
N VAL A 111 10.63 5.16 -9.33
CA VAL A 111 11.33 4.41 -10.38
C VAL A 111 10.54 4.56 -11.68
N ARG A 112 11.23 4.63 -12.83
CA ARG A 112 10.54 4.75 -14.12
C ARG A 112 9.83 3.45 -14.46
N GLY A 113 8.54 3.52 -14.74
CA GLY A 113 7.71 2.41 -15.18
C GLY A 113 6.49 2.89 -15.97
N GLY A 114 5.77 1.94 -16.58
CA GLY A 114 4.53 2.22 -17.31
C GLY A 114 3.39 2.73 -16.42
N TRP A 115 3.49 2.47 -15.11
CA TRP A 115 2.50 2.85 -14.09
C TRP A 115 2.60 4.32 -13.65
N ASN A 116 3.73 5.01 -13.91
CA ASN A 116 4.00 6.33 -13.34
C ASN A 116 2.94 7.37 -13.70
N ARG A 117 2.49 7.38 -14.96
CA ARG A 117 1.49 8.38 -15.41
C ARG A 117 0.20 8.23 -14.62
N ASP A 118 -0.35 7.02 -14.59
CA ASP A 118 -1.65 6.76 -13.97
C ASP A 118 -1.58 6.92 -12.43
N PHE A 119 -0.42 6.61 -11.83
CA PHE A 119 -0.14 6.88 -10.41
C PHE A 119 -0.10 8.39 -10.11
N ILE A 120 0.65 9.17 -10.88
CA ILE A 120 0.77 10.63 -10.70
C ILE A 120 -0.58 11.32 -10.89
N GLU A 121 -1.36 10.93 -11.89
CA GLU A 121 -2.68 11.52 -12.13
C GLU A 121 -3.65 11.24 -10.98
N GLU A 122 -3.63 10.06 -10.37
CA GLU A 122 -4.46 9.78 -9.19
C GLU A 122 -4.04 10.66 -8.00
N PHE A 123 -2.74 10.81 -7.75
CA PHE A 123 -2.21 11.71 -6.72
C PHE A 123 -2.60 13.18 -6.94
N ARG A 124 -2.66 13.65 -8.19
CA ARG A 124 -3.09 15.02 -8.54
C ARG A 124 -4.58 15.24 -8.28
N ALA A 125 -5.40 14.20 -8.43
CA ALA A 125 -6.84 14.29 -8.27
C ALA A 125 -7.27 14.14 -6.79
N PHE A 126 -6.46 13.52 -5.95
CA PHE A 126 -6.76 13.31 -4.53
C PHE A 126 -6.94 14.64 -3.76
N PRO A 127 -7.92 14.77 -2.84
CA PRO A 127 -8.88 13.74 -2.39
C PRO A 127 -10.18 13.69 -3.20
N ARG A 128 -10.32 14.49 -4.27
CA ARG A 128 -11.59 14.60 -5.03
C ARG A 128 -11.66 13.70 -6.27
N GLY A 129 -10.64 12.85 -6.46
CA GLY A 129 -10.56 11.92 -7.56
C GLY A 129 -11.61 10.82 -7.47
N ARG A 130 -11.90 10.19 -8.61
CA ARG A 130 -12.82 9.04 -8.67
C ARG A 130 -12.25 7.80 -7.98
N HIS A 131 -10.92 7.72 -7.92
CA HIS A 131 -10.18 6.59 -7.36
C HIS A 131 -9.14 7.13 -6.38
N ASP A 132 -8.90 6.38 -5.31
CA ASP A 132 -7.93 6.69 -4.27
C ASP A 132 -7.12 5.45 -3.83
N ASP A 133 -7.33 4.31 -4.49
CA ASP A 133 -6.76 3.03 -4.13
C ASP A 133 -5.21 3.03 -4.20
N GLN A 134 -4.62 3.78 -5.14
CA GLN A 134 -3.16 3.92 -5.25
C GLN A 134 -2.59 4.78 -4.12
N ILE A 135 -3.31 5.83 -3.70
CA ILE A 135 -2.90 6.67 -2.57
C ILE A 135 -2.97 5.88 -1.27
N ASP A 136 -4.07 5.14 -1.07
CA ASP A 136 -4.24 4.29 0.11
C ASP A 136 -3.12 3.25 0.22
N ALA A 137 -2.84 2.52 -0.85
CA ALA A 137 -1.79 1.50 -0.87
C ALA A 137 -0.39 2.10 -0.64
N ALA A 138 -0.09 3.26 -1.25
CA ALA A 138 1.19 3.94 -1.05
C ALA A 138 1.33 4.49 0.38
N ALA A 139 0.28 5.05 0.96
CA ALA A 139 0.29 5.58 2.33
C ALA A 139 0.52 4.45 3.36
N ASP A 140 -0.10 3.30 3.15
CA ASP A 140 0.09 2.12 3.98
C ASP A 140 1.52 1.56 3.86
N ALA A 141 2.06 1.45 2.65
CA ALA A 141 3.44 1.02 2.42
C ALA A 141 4.45 1.98 3.08
N PHE A 142 4.25 3.29 2.91
CA PHE A 142 5.07 4.32 3.55
C PHE A 142 5.03 4.21 5.08
N THR A 143 3.83 4.04 5.65
CA THR A 143 3.64 3.90 7.11
C THR A 143 4.41 2.71 7.66
N VAL A 144 4.42 1.58 6.96
CA VAL A 144 5.20 0.39 7.35
C VAL A 144 6.68 0.70 7.41
N LEU A 145 7.21 1.34 6.36
CA LEU A 145 8.63 1.69 6.30
C LEU A 145 8.99 2.69 7.40
N ALA A 146 8.27 3.81 7.47
CA ALA A 146 8.57 4.90 8.39
C ALA A 146 8.46 4.49 9.87
N ARG A 147 7.48 3.67 10.24
CA ARG A 147 7.29 3.22 11.64
C ARG A 147 8.29 2.15 12.06
N ARG A 148 8.82 1.35 11.13
CA ARG A 148 9.81 0.32 11.46
C ARG A 148 11.23 0.85 11.54
N THR A 149 11.51 1.97 10.87
CA THR A 149 12.82 2.63 10.93
C THR A 149 12.99 3.56 12.13
N GLN A 150 11.96 3.77 12.95
CA GLN A 150 12.09 4.56 14.17
C GLN A 150 12.68 3.73 15.32
N ILE A 151 13.90 4.09 15.74
CA ILE A 151 14.31 3.89 17.14
C ILE A 151 13.36 4.75 17.97
N ARG A 152 12.62 4.12 18.89
CA ARG A 152 11.66 4.82 19.75
C ARG A 152 12.40 5.81 20.64
N VAL A 153 12.12 7.11 20.50
CA VAL A 153 12.58 8.14 21.42
C VAL A 153 11.35 8.88 21.95
N GLY A 154 11.18 8.86 23.28
CA GLY A 154 10.10 9.59 23.96
C GLY A 154 10.53 11.03 24.27
N ARG A 155 9.59 11.96 24.23
CA ARG A 155 9.76 13.34 24.72
C ARG A 155 8.66 13.64 25.71
N VAL A 156 9.05 14.12 26.90
CA VAL A 156 8.14 14.84 27.81
C VAL A 156 8.22 16.31 27.42
N ALA A 157 7.09 16.94 27.16
CA ALA A 157 7.01 18.39 27.04
C ALA A 157 6.81 19.00 28.44
N ILE A 158 7.56 20.07 28.73
CA ILE A 158 7.31 21.00 29.84
C ILE A 158 6.29 22.04 29.38
#